data_AF-A0A538HIA1-F1
#
_entry.id   AF-A0A538HIA1-F1
#
_cell.length_a   1.000
_cell.length_b   1.000
_cell.length_c   1.000
_cell.angle_alpha   90.00
_cell.angle_beta   90.00
_cell.angle_gamma   90.00
#
_symmetry.space_group_name_H-M   'P 1'
#
loop_
_entity.id
_entity.type
_entity.pdbx_description
1 polymer ?
#
loop_
_entity_poly.entity_id
_entity_poly.type
_entity_poly.pdbx_seq_one_letter_code
_entity_poly.pdbx_strand_id
1 'polypeptide(L)' 'MRVGRMLGTERDRPFGERLQAWIEDARAGDDAGLTSIWVPQIPGYLDALTAIAFMGTVTERIELATSVVP' A
#
# COMPACT_ATOMS: atom_id res chain seq x y z
N MET A 1 -10.61 5.04 -18.51
CA MET A 1 -10.64 3.94 -17.52
C MET A 1 -9.49 4.15 -16.55
N ARG A 2 -9.69 3.97 -15.24
CA ARG A 2 -8.66 4.10 -14.18
C ARG A 2 -8.32 2.69 -13.68
N VAL A 3 -7.03 2.38 -13.53
CA VAL A 3 -6.53 1.06 -13.08
C VAL A 3 -5.72 1.24 -11.80
N GLY A 4 -6.01 0.44 -10.78
CA GLY A 4 -5.32 0.45 -9.50
C GLY A 4 -4.91 -0.94 -9.05
N ARG A 5 -4.10 -1.02 -7.99
CA ARG A 5 -3.59 -2.26 -7.41
C ARG A 5 -4.12 -2.46 -5.98
N MET A 6 -4.61 -3.65 -5.70
CA MET A 6 -4.92 -4.10 -4.34
C MET A 6 -3.67 -4.75 -3.74
N LEU A 7 -3.26 -4.33 -2.54
CA LEU A 7 -2.20 -5.01 -1.80
C LEU A 7 -2.75 -6.22 -1.04
N GLY A 8 -1.94 -7.27 -0.99
CA GLY A 8 -2.27 -8.50 -0.27
C GLY A 8 -1.97 -8.39 1.22
N THR A 9 -1.97 -9.53 1.90
CA THR A 9 -1.67 -9.60 3.34
C THR A 9 -0.17 -9.64 3.66
N GLU A 10 0.67 -9.81 2.63
CA GLU A 10 2.11 -10.15 2.76
C GLU A 10 2.37 -11.28 3.78
N ARG A 11 1.44 -12.23 3.90
CA ARG A 11 1.50 -13.30 4.92
C ARG A 11 2.82 -14.06 4.87
N ASP A 12 3.35 -14.27 3.68
CA ASP A 12 4.57 -15.05 3.45
C ASP A 12 5.85 -14.24 3.68
N ARG A 13 5.75 -12.92 3.91
CA ARG A 13 6.90 -12.08 4.27
C ARG A 13 7.09 -12.00 5.78
N PRO A 14 8.36 -11.97 6.26
CA PRO A 14 8.68 -11.63 7.64
C PRO A 14 8.08 -10.27 8.03
N PHE A 15 7.52 -10.16 9.24
CA PHE A 15 6.79 -8.97 9.67
C PHE A 15 7.60 -7.68 9.52
N GLY A 16 8.89 -7.71 9.89
CA GLY A 16 9.79 -6.54 9.80
C GLY A 16 10.06 -6.04 8.38
N GLU A 17 9.78 -6.83 7.36
CA GLU A 17 10.03 -6.49 5.95
C GLU A 17 8.77 -5.97 5.23
N ARG A 18 7.58 -6.17 5.81
CA ARG A 18 6.30 -5.89 5.14
C ARG A 18 6.11 -4.41 4.81
N LEU A 19 6.48 -3.51 5.73
CA LEU A 19 6.30 -2.08 5.53
C LEU A 19 7.17 -1.59 4.37
N GLN A 20 8.43 -2.01 4.33
CA GLN A 20 9.36 -1.64 3.27
C GLN A 20 8.88 -2.15 1.91
N ALA A 21 8.39 -3.39 1.85
CA ALA A 21 7.82 -3.94 0.62
C ALA A 21 6.64 -3.12 0.09
N TRP A 22 5.76 -2.63 0.97
CA TRP A 22 4.63 -1.79 0.57
C TRP A 22 5.03 -0.39 0.14
N ILE A 23 6.07 0.20 0.74
CA ILE A 23 6.66 1.47 0.29
C ILE A 23 7.23 1.30 -1.12
N GLU A 24 7.93 0.20 -1.38
CA GLU A 24 8.47 -0.12 -2.72
C GLU A 24 7.36 -0.35 -3.75
N ASP A 25 6.30 -1.06 -3.38
CA ASP A 25 5.12 -1.25 -4.23
C ASP A 25 4.42 0.08 -4.54
N ALA A 26 4.36 1.01 -3.57
CA ALA A 26 3.79 2.34 -3.76
C ALA A 26 4.57 3.15 -4.78
N ARG A 27 5.90 3.20 -4.62
CA ARG A 27 6.80 3.89 -5.55
C ARG A 27 6.69 3.29 -6.96
N ALA A 28 6.75 1.96 -7.07
CA ALA A 28 6.64 1.27 -8.35
C ALA A 28 5.29 1.52 -9.03
N GLY A 29 4.19 1.58 -8.27
CA GLY A 29 2.87 1.90 -8.80
C GLY A 29 2.77 3.33 -9.33
N ASP A 30 3.32 4.30 -8.61
CA ASP A 30 3.34 5.72 -9.02
C ASP A 30 4.21 5.95 -10.26
N ASP A 31 5.39 5.30 -10.31
CA ASP A 31 6.30 5.33 -11.45
C ASP A 31 5.66 4.67 -12.69
N ALA A 32 4.89 3.61 -12.51
CA ALA A 32 4.15 2.94 -13.57
C ALA A 32 2.87 3.68 -14.02
N GLY A 33 2.50 4.78 -13.35
CA GLY A 33 1.31 5.56 -13.68
C GLY A 33 0.00 4.86 -13.32
N LEU A 34 0.00 3.95 -12.34
CA LEU A 34 -1.24 3.44 -11.77
C LEU A 34 -2.01 4.58 -11.10
N THR A 35 -3.34 4.52 -11.17
CA THR A 35 -4.18 5.57 -10.59
C THR A 35 -4.41 5.43 -9.09
N SER A 36 -4.35 4.22 -8.54
CA SER A 36 -4.53 4.02 -7.09
C SER A 36 -3.91 2.74 -6.55
N ILE A 37 -3.60 2.75 -5.26
CA ILE A 37 -3.27 1.57 -4.45
C ILE A 37 -4.25 1.46 -3.28
N TRP A 38 -4.68 0.22 -3.01
CA TRP A 38 -5.65 -0.11 -1.98
C TRP A 38 -5.02 -1.02 -0.91
N VAL A 39 -5.05 -0.57 0.34
CA VAL A 39 -4.43 -1.23 1.50
C VAL A 39 -5.50 -1.80 2.44
N PRO A 40 -5.51 -3.10 2.75
CA PRO A 40 -6.50 -3.68 3.65
C PRO A 40 -6.12 -3.46 5.13
N GLN A 41 -7.11 -3.19 5.99
CA GLN A 41 -6.93 -3.29 7.44
C GLN A 41 -7.19 -4.73 7.88
N ILE A 42 -6.17 -5.41 8.40
CA ILE A 42 -6.29 -6.80 8.85
C ILE A 42 -5.80 -6.90 10.30
N PRO A 43 -6.64 -7.40 11.23
CA PRO A 43 -6.21 -7.61 12.61
C PRO A 43 -4.94 -8.47 12.70
N GLY A 44 -3.94 -8.00 13.44
CA GLY A 44 -2.65 -8.68 13.61
C GLY A 44 -1.63 -8.41 12.49
N TYR A 45 -1.92 -7.53 11.53
CA TYR A 45 -1.01 -7.09 10.47
C TYR A 45 -0.64 -5.61 10.67
N LEU A 46 0.04 -5.03 9.68
CA LEU A 46 0.33 -3.60 9.65
C LEU A 46 -0.97 -2.79 9.69
N ASP A 47 -0.95 -1.70 10.45
CA ASP A 47 -2.02 -0.70 10.42
C ASP A 47 -2.04 0.00 9.04
N ALA A 48 -3.20 0.00 8.38
CA ALA A 48 -3.34 0.47 7.02
C ALA A 48 -3.10 1.98 6.89
N LEU A 49 -3.56 2.79 7.84
CA LEU A 49 -3.38 4.24 7.80
C LEU A 49 -1.92 4.62 8.04
N THR A 50 -1.25 3.94 8.97
CA THR A 50 0.19 4.09 9.20
C THR A 50 0.98 3.73 7.95
N ALA A 51 0.68 2.57 7.33
CA ALA A 51 1.34 2.17 6.09
C ALA A 51 1.12 3.19 4.96
N ILE A 52 -0.12 3.65 4.75
CA ILE A 52 -0.44 4.68 3.74
C ILE A 52 0.33 5.97 4.01
N ALA A 53 0.48 6.39 5.26
CA ALA A 53 1.25 7.59 5.60
C ALA A 53 2.71 7.47 5.15
N PHE A 54 3.35 6.31 5.37
CA PHE A 54 4.71 6.05 4.87
C PHE A 54 4.78 5.95 3.35
N MET A 55 3.83 5.25 2.72
CA MET A 55 3.75 5.16 1.26
C MET A 55 3.64 6.55 0.62
N GLY A 56 2.85 7.45 1.22
CA GLY A 56 2.69 8.83 0.76
C GLY A 56 3.99 9.64 0.75
N THR A 57 5.01 9.23 1.50
CA THR A 57 6.33 9.90 1.50
C THR A 57 7.18 9.61 0.26
N VAL A 58 6.83 8.57 -0.51
CA VAL A 58 7.58 8.14 -1.70
C VAL A 58 6.79 8.21 -3.00
N THR A 59 5.60 8.82 -2.97
CA THR A 59 4.69 8.94 -4.12
C THR A 59 4.26 10.39 -4.34
N GLU A 60 4.05 10.77 -5.60
CA GLU A 60 3.68 12.13 -5.99
C GLU A 60 2.26 12.25 -6.57
N ARG A 61 1.76 11.20 -7.26
CA ARG A 61 0.49 11.30 -8.02
C ARG A 61 -0.53 10.22 -7.72
N ILE A 62 -0.08 9.00 -7.44
CA ILE A 62 -0.97 7.86 -7.19
C ILE A 62 -1.84 8.09 -5.95
N GLU A 63 -3.11 7.73 -6.04
CA GLU A 63 -4.03 7.80 -4.89
C GLU A 63 -3.81 6.61 -3.96
N LEU A 64 -3.68 6.87 -2.66
CA LEU A 64 -3.54 5.84 -1.63
C LEU A 64 -4.84 5.73 -0.84
N ALA A 65 -5.42 4.54 -0.77
CA ALA A 65 -6.73 4.32 -0.16
C ALA A 65 -6.76 3.04 0.68
N THR A 66 -7.72 2.96 1.59
CA THR A 66 -7.98 1.77 2.41
C THR A 66 -9.08 0.90 1.82
N SER A 67 -9.05 -0.41 2.11
CA SER A 67 -9.98 -1.40 1.55
C SER A 67 -10.30 -2.55 2.51
N VAL A 68 -10.89 -2.32 3.68
CA VAL A 68 -11.48 -1.10 4.23
C VAL A 68 -10.90 -0.89 5.64
N VAL A 69 -10.93 0.32 6.19
CA VAL A 69 -10.80 0.49 7.64
C VAL A 69 -12.21 0.45 8.22
N PRO A 70 -12.56 -0.54 9.06
CA PRO A 70 -13.87 -0.64 9.68
C PRO A 70 -14.10 0.37 10.81
#